data_AF-A0A380DIN1-F1
#
_entry.id   AF-A0A380DIN1-F1
#
_cell.length_a   1.000
_cell.length_b   1.000
_cell.length_c   1.000
_cell.angle_alpha   90.00
_cell.angle_beta   90.00
_cell.angle_gamma   90.00
#
_symmetry.space_group_name_H-M   'P 1'
#
loop_
_entity.id
_entity.type
_entity.pdbx_description
1 polymer ?
#
loop_
_entity_poly.entity_id
_entity_poly.type
_entity_poly.pdbx_seq_one_letter_code
_entity_poly.pdbx_strand_id
1 'polypeptide(L)' 'MIIVIDEELSGYFLFPRELLVEKGILTTFEHKGKMAFRVYPKWCNQLNKRAEQTQNWQCKYFFEY' A
#
# COMPACT_ATOMS: atom_id res chain seq x y z
N MET A 1 -9.72 1.32 -1.67
CA MET A 1 -9.58 1.64 -0.24
C MET A 1 -9.19 0.38 0.49
N ILE A 2 -8.23 0.43 1.42
CA ILE A 2 -7.81 -0.69 2.26
C ILE A 2 -7.80 -0.20 3.71
N ILE A 3 -8.58 -0.84 4.57
CA ILE A 3 -8.65 -0.47 6.00
C ILE A 3 -7.68 -1.37 6.78
N VAL A 4 -6.98 -0.79 7.75
CA VAL A 4 -6.12 -1.51 8.69
C VAL A 4 -6.60 -1.20 10.11
N ILE A 5 -6.83 -2.25 10.88
CA ILE A 5 -7.22 -2.18 12.30
C ILE A 5 -6.29 -3.15 13.02
N ASP A 6 -5.49 -2.63 13.94
CA ASP A 6 -4.45 -3.32 14.69
C ASP A 6 -4.50 -2.82 16.15
N GLU A 7 -5.44 -3.39 16.91
CA GLU A 7 -5.75 -2.96 18.29
C GLU A 7 -6.07 -1.46 18.37
N GLU A 8 -5.23 -0.68 19.05
CA GLU A 8 -5.34 0.78 19.22
C GLU A 8 -4.93 1.55 17.95
N LEU A 9 -4.28 0.90 16.98
CA LEU A 9 -3.80 1.53 15.77
C LEU A 9 -4.75 1.24 14.61
N SER A 10 -5.32 2.29 14.03
CA SER A 10 -6.24 2.12 12.93
C SER A 10 -6.10 3.24 11.90
N GLY A 11 -6.40 2.90 10.65
CA GLY A 11 -6.34 3.83 9.53
C GLY A 11 -6.75 3.19 8.22
N TYR A 12 -6.62 3.92 7.13
CA TYR A 12 -6.92 3.43 5.80
C TYR A 12 -5.97 3.97 4.74
N PHE A 13 -5.80 3.17 3.69
CA PHE A 13 -5.13 3.55 2.46
C PHE A 13 -6.14 3.87 1.37
N LEU A 14 -5.95 5.01 0.71
CA LEU A 14 -6.73 5.41 -0.46
C LEU A 14 -5.83 5.59 -1.68
N PHE A 15 -5.68 4.51 -2.45
CA PHE A 15 -4.88 4.52 -3.67
C PHE A 15 -5.72 4.91 -4.90
N PRO A 16 -5.30 5.92 -5.70
CA PRO A 16 -5.91 6.19 -6.98
C PRO A 16 -5.60 5.05 -7.98
N ARG A 17 -6.49 4.86 -8.95
CA ARG A 17 -6.37 3.78 -9.95
C ARG A 17 -5.05 3.85 -10.73
N GLU A 18 -4.64 5.05 -11.12
CA GLU A 18 -3.41 5.30 -11.89
C GLU A 18 -2.16 4.84 -11.14
N LEU A 19 -2.09 5.11 -9.84
CA LEU A 19 -1.00 4.62 -8.99
C LEU A 19 -0.99 3.10 -8.92
N LEU A 20 -2.14 2.45 -8.83
CA LEU A 20 -2.22 0.99 -8.80
C LEU A 20 -1.77 0.36 -10.13
N VAL A 21 -1.95 1.05 -11.25
CA VAL A 21 -1.38 0.65 -12.55
C VAL A 21 0.14 0.86 -12.55
N GLU A 22 0.63 2.03 -12.12
CA GLU A 22 2.07 2.36 -12.06
C GLU A 22 2.85 1.35 -11.18
N LYS A 23 2.25 0.89 -10.07
CA LYS A 23 2.85 -0.13 -9.18
C LYS A 23 2.65 -1.57 -9.66
N GLY A 24 2.07 -1.76 -10.85
CA GLY A 24 1.81 -3.06 -11.46
C GLY A 24 0.87 -3.94 -10.65
N ILE A 25 -0.04 -3.33 -9.89
CA ILE A 25 -1.05 -4.04 -9.09
C ILE A 25 -2.25 -4.37 -9.97
N LEU A 26 -2.73 -3.42 -10.77
CA LEU A 26 -3.81 -3.65 -11.72
C LEU A 26 -3.28 -4.22 -13.04
N THR A 27 -4.06 -5.12 -13.64
CA THR A 27 -3.79 -5.63 -14.99
C THR A 27 -4.03 -4.53 -16.02
N THR A 28 -3.11 -4.41 -16.96
CA THR A 28 -3.27 -3.62 -18.17
C THR A 28 -3.16 -4.53 -19.40
N PHE A 29 -3.30 -3.96 -20.59
CA PHE A 29 -3.07 -4.70 -21.83
C PHE A 29 -1.62 -5.18 -21.97
N GLU A 30 -0.67 -4.45 -21.38
CA GLU A 30 0.76 -4.74 -21.49
C GLU A 30 1.26 -5.72 -20.42
N HIS A 31 0.66 -5.73 -19.23
CA HIS A 31 1.13 -6.54 -18.10
C HIS A 31 0.00 -7.06 -17.22
N LYS A 32 0.18 -8.31 -16.75
CA LYS A 32 -0.70 -8.92 -15.75
C LYS A 32 -0.44 -8.30 -14.37
N GLY A 33 -1.50 -7.89 -13.69
CA GLY A 33 -1.45 -7.33 -12.35
C GLY A 33 -1.17 -8.37 -11.27
N LYS A 34 -1.12 -7.90 -10.01
CA LYS A 34 -0.92 -8.72 -8.83
C LYS A 34 -2.27 -9.10 -8.22
N MET A 35 -2.40 -10.36 -7.83
CA MET A 35 -3.59 -10.84 -7.11
C MET A 35 -3.57 -10.49 -5.62
N ALA A 36 -2.37 -10.25 -5.07
CA ALA A 36 -2.18 -9.86 -3.67
C ALA A 36 -0.96 -8.95 -3.55
N PHE A 37 -1.03 -8.01 -2.60
CA PHE A 37 0.10 -7.20 -2.17
C PHE A 37 -0.03 -6.86 -0.69
N ARG A 38 1.09 -6.48 -0.07
CA ARG A 38 1.13 -6.06 1.34
C ARG A 38 1.04 -4.55 1.43
N VAL A 39 0.33 -4.06 2.44
CA VAL A 39 0.34 -2.66 2.85
C VAL A 39 1.12 -2.51 4.15
N TYR A 40 1.85 -1.42 4.27
CA TYR A 40 2.66 -1.10 5.44
C TYR A 40 2.21 0.25 6.00
N PRO A 41 1.38 0.26 7.07
CA PRO A 41 1.04 1.47 7.82
C PRO A 41 2.28 2.25 8.28
N LYS A 42 2.09 3.53 8.62
CA LYS A 42 3.18 4.40 9.09
C LYS A 42 3.87 3.86 10.35
N TRP A 43 3.13 3.15 11.21
CA TRP A 43 3.64 2.57 12.46
C TRP A 43 4.44 1.28 12.28
N CYS A 44 4.52 0.69 11.07
CA CYS A 44 5.39 -0.46 10.83
C CYS A 44 6.86 -0.03 10.80
N ASN A 45 7.64 -0.48 11.79
CA ASN A 45 9.07 -0.21 11.91
C ASN A 45 9.92 -1.45 11.54
N GLN A 46 11.23 -1.25 11.33
CA GLN A 46 12.20 -2.33 11.06
C GLN A 46 11.89 -3.18 9.81
N LEU A 47 11.44 -2.53 8.74
CA LEU A 47 11.16 -3.18 7.48
C LEU A 47 12.46 -3.49 6.71
N ASN A 48 12.45 -4.53 5.88
CA ASN A 48 13.55 -4.75 4.94
C ASN A 48 13.56 -3.66 3.86
N LYS A 49 14.70 -3.48 3.16
CA LYS A 49 14.86 -2.43 2.13
C LYS A 49 13.75 -2.39 1.06
N ARG A 50 13.17 -3.54 0.68
CA ARG A 50 12.07 -3.60 -0.31
C ARG A 50 10.74 -3.16 0.30
N ALA A 51 10.48 -3.55 1.55
CA ALA A 51 9.30 -3.17 2.29
C ALA A 51 9.34 -1.68 2.65
N GLU A 52 10.50 -1.11 3.00
CA GLU A 52 10.67 0.34 3.20
C GLU A 52 10.36 1.14 1.93
N GLN A 53 10.88 0.72 0.78
CA GLN A 53 10.54 1.35 -0.50
C GLN A 53 9.04 1.29 -0.80
N THR A 54 8.40 0.18 -0.42
CA THR A 54 6.95 -0.01 -0.59
C THR A 54 6.16 0.90 0.35
N GLN A 55 6.55 0.93 1.63
CA GLN A 55 5.97 1.79 2.64
C GLN A 55 6.09 3.26 2.26
N ASN A 56 7.22 3.71 1.71
CA ASN A 56 7.45 5.11 1.38
C ASN A 56 6.39 5.68 0.41
N TRP A 57 6.04 4.94 -0.64
CA TRP A 57 4.97 5.39 -1.53
C TRP A 57 3.57 5.17 -0.92
N GLN A 58 3.37 4.11 -0.12
CA GLN A 58 2.08 3.83 0.51
C GLN A 58 1.71 4.87 1.58
N CYS A 59 2.69 5.34 2.37
CA CYS A 59 2.51 6.35 3.43
C CYS A 59 1.93 7.67 2.93
N LYS A 60 2.15 8.02 1.66
CA LYS A 60 1.57 9.21 1.02
C LYS A 60 0.04 9.13 0.87
N TYR A 61 -0.50 7.92 0.91
CA TYR A 61 -1.92 7.62 0.74
C TYR A 61 -2.54 7.02 2.01
N PHE A 62 -1.82 7.08 3.13
CA PHE A 62 -2.26 6.55 4.41
C PHE A 62 -2.85 7.65 5.30
N PHE A 63 -4.03 7.38 5.83
CA PHE A 63 -4.78 8.25 6.74
C PHE A 63 -5.00 7.49 8.04
N GLU A 64 -4.55 8.07 9.14
CA GLU A 64 -4.82 7.57 10.50
C GLU A 64 -6.20 8.03 10.92
N TYR A 65 -6.91 7.20 11.70
CA TYR A 65 -8.17 7.58 12.33
C TYR A 65 -7.96 8.53 13.51
#